data_AF-A0A7Y0TQ51-F1
#
_entry.id   AF-A0A7Y0TQ51-F1
#
_cell.length_a   1.000
_cell.length_b   1.000
_cell.length_c   1.000
_cell.angle_alpha   90.00
_cell.angle_beta   90.00
_cell.angle_gamma   90.00
#
_symmetry.space_group_name_H-M   'P 1'
#
loop_
_entity.id
_entity.type
_entity.pdbx_description
1 polymer ?
#
loop_
_entity_poly.entity_id
_entity_poly.type
_entity_poly.pdbx_seq_one_letter_code
_entity_poly.pdbx_strand_id
1 'polypeptide(L)'
;MLLIASTAQTVSAATTACPSQYLNGVAPDILKASLAKSARELGYDNFAVMHSGISRTPLWSAEHLTRESILDARELKGRAAFHPEGELPSNERAELSDYARSGFDRGHMAPSADMPNRSARQQCF
;
A
#
# COMPACT_ATOMS: atom_id res chain seq x y z
N MET A 1 -39.29 -30.22 -2.30
CA MET A 1 -38.01 -30.14 -3.03
C MET A 1 -37.50 -28.71 -2.90
N LEU A 2 -36.62 -28.45 -1.93
CA LEU A 2 -36.12 -27.11 -1.62
C LEU A 2 -34.90 -26.83 -2.53
N LEU A 3 -35.04 -25.89 -3.46
CA LEU A 3 -33.96 -25.46 -4.35
C LEU A 3 -33.06 -24.48 -3.59
N ILE A 4 -31.86 -24.92 -3.23
CA ILE A 4 -30.81 -24.04 -2.73
C ILE A 4 -30.18 -23.37 -3.96
N ALA A 5 -30.49 -22.09 -4.19
CA ALA A 5 -29.81 -21.30 -5.18
C ALA A 5 -28.44 -20.88 -4.64
N SER A 6 -27.39 -21.61 -4.99
CA SER A 6 -26.01 -21.15 -4.82
C SER A 6 -25.78 -19.98 -5.76
N THR A 7 -25.80 -18.76 -5.22
CA THR A 7 -25.27 -17.60 -5.93
C THR A 7 -23.76 -17.78 -6.03
N ALA A 8 -23.25 -18.00 -7.24
CA ALA A 8 -21.83 -17.90 -7.51
C ALA A 8 -21.44 -16.43 -7.29
N GLN A 9 -20.82 -16.13 -6.15
CA GLN A 9 -20.15 -14.85 -5.95
C GLN A 9 -18.99 -14.82 -6.93
N THR A 10 -19.14 -14.04 -8.00
CA THR A 10 -18.04 -13.68 -8.88
C THR A 10 -17.04 -12.90 -8.05
N VAL A 11 -15.97 -13.56 -7.64
CA VAL A 11 -14.79 -12.92 -7.06
C VAL A 11 -14.12 -12.19 -8.22
N SER A 12 -14.47 -10.91 -8.38
CA SER A 12 -13.84 -10.03 -9.35
C SER A 12 -12.65 -9.38 -8.65
N ALA A 13 -11.44 -9.64 -9.17
CA ALA A 13 -10.24 -8.89 -8.85
C ALA A 13 -10.57 -7.40 -8.72
N ALA A 14 -10.12 -6.76 -7.64
CA ALA A 14 -10.18 -5.31 -7.55
C ALA A 14 -9.46 -4.71 -8.78
N THR A 15 -10.16 -3.87 -9.55
CA THR A 15 -9.53 -3.13 -10.65
C THR A 15 -8.40 -2.29 -10.06
N THR A 16 -7.17 -2.51 -10.50
CA THR A 16 -6.01 -1.77 -10.00
C THR A 16 -5.59 -0.66 -10.95
N ALA A 17 -5.27 0.51 -10.38
CA ALA A 17 -4.61 1.60 -11.09
C ALA A 17 -3.07 1.42 -11.12
N CYS A 18 -2.53 0.39 -10.46
CA CYS A 18 -1.10 0.18 -10.24
C CYS A 18 -0.61 -1.19 -10.76
N PRO A 19 -0.94 -1.60 -12.01
CA PRO A 19 -0.72 -2.97 -12.47
C PRO A 19 0.75 -3.39 -12.51
N SER A 20 1.71 -2.46 -12.60
CA SER A 20 3.15 -2.79 -12.60
C SER A 20 3.66 -3.32 -11.25
N GLN A 21 2.94 -3.08 -10.15
CA GLN A 21 3.37 -3.44 -8.80
C GLN A 21 2.79 -4.77 -8.32
N TYR A 22 1.76 -5.27 -9.00
CA TYR A 22 1.10 -6.53 -8.66
C TYR A 22 1.50 -7.66 -9.60
N LEU A 23 1.53 -8.89 -9.08
CA LEU A 23 1.76 -10.08 -9.88
C LEU A 23 0.69 -10.18 -10.98
N ASN A 24 1.13 -10.24 -12.24
CA ASN A 24 0.27 -10.26 -13.43
C ASN A 24 -0.71 -9.07 -13.53
N GLY A 25 -0.44 -7.96 -12.83
CA GLY A 25 -1.33 -6.79 -12.80
C GLY A 25 -2.64 -7.00 -12.06
N VAL A 26 -2.70 -7.96 -11.14
CA VAL A 26 -3.92 -8.30 -10.39
C VAL A 26 -3.74 -8.00 -8.90
N ALA A 27 -4.50 -7.03 -8.38
CA ALA A 27 -4.52 -6.72 -6.96
C ALA A 27 -5.32 -7.79 -6.15
N PRO A 28 -5.01 -7.99 -4.86
CA PRO A 28 -5.78 -8.88 -3.99
C PRO A 28 -7.25 -8.47 -3.82
N ASP A 29 -8.13 -9.46 -3.67
CA ASP A 29 -9.54 -9.24 -3.38
C ASP A 29 -9.80 -8.95 -1.89
N ILE A 30 -10.66 -7.96 -1.63
CA ILE A 30 -11.18 -7.71 -0.27
C ILE A 30 -12.51 -8.46 -0.10
N LEU A 31 -12.44 -9.65 0.49
CA LEU A 31 -13.63 -10.50 0.68
C LEU A 31 -14.52 -10.03 1.86
N LYS A 32 -13.95 -9.32 2.83
CA LYS A 32 -14.69 -8.83 4.01
C LYS A 32 -15.13 -7.39 3.78
N ALA A 33 -16.44 -7.17 3.73
CA ALA A 33 -17.02 -5.83 3.54
C ALA A 33 -16.53 -4.80 4.57
N SER A 34 -16.22 -5.23 5.80
CA SER A 34 -15.66 -4.35 6.83
C SER A 34 -14.26 -3.81 6.50
N LEU A 35 -13.44 -4.57 5.76
CA LEU A 35 -12.12 -4.14 5.30
C LEU A 35 -12.21 -3.25 4.06
N ALA A 36 -13.24 -3.43 3.23
CA ALA A 36 -13.45 -2.60 2.03
C ALA A 36 -13.95 -1.19 2.37
N LYS A 37 -14.50 -0.99 3.57
CA LYS A 37 -14.99 0.31 4.01
C LYS A 37 -13.82 1.30 4.15
N SER A 38 -13.87 2.38 3.38
CA SER A 38 -12.81 3.40 3.29
C SER A 38 -11.45 2.83 2.88
N ALA A 39 -11.45 1.74 2.10
CA ALA A 39 -10.23 1.24 1.46
C ALA A 39 -9.90 2.07 0.22
N ARG A 40 -8.64 2.45 0.04
CA ARG A 40 -8.16 3.24 -1.10
C ARG A 40 -6.86 2.65 -1.61
N GLU A 41 -6.77 2.38 -2.91
CA GLU A 41 -5.49 2.03 -3.54
C GLU A 41 -4.69 3.30 -3.79
N LEU A 42 -3.41 3.28 -3.40
CA LEU A 42 -2.42 4.31 -3.67
C LEU A 42 -1.29 3.70 -4.50
N GLY A 43 -0.95 4.39 -5.59
CA GLY A 43 0.07 3.98 -6.54
C GLY A 43 1.28 4.89 -6.49
N TYR A 44 2.45 4.28 -6.37
CA TYR A 44 3.73 4.97 -6.35
C TYR A 44 4.68 4.38 -7.41
N ASP A 45 5.86 4.99 -7.55
CA ASP A 45 6.81 4.65 -8.62
C ASP A 45 7.22 3.16 -8.57
N ASN A 46 7.39 2.60 -7.36
CA ASN A 46 7.96 1.26 -7.15
C ASN A 46 7.17 0.36 -6.21
N PHE A 47 6.01 0.80 -5.74
CA PHE A 47 5.15 0.01 -4.89
C PHE A 47 3.70 0.52 -4.96
N ALA A 48 2.77 -0.31 -4.52
CA ALA A 48 1.37 0.05 -4.31
C ALA A 48 1.00 -0.25 -2.85
N VAL A 49 -0.01 0.47 -2.37
CA VAL A 49 -0.59 0.28 -1.03
C VAL A 49 -2.09 0.22 -1.16
N MET A 50 -2.73 -0.77 -0.53
CA MET A 50 -4.14 -0.66 -0.20
C MET A 50 -4.25 -0.09 1.21
N HIS A 51 -4.70 1.15 1.32
CA HIS A 51 -4.82 1.87 2.58
C HIS A 51 -6.19 1.66 3.22
N SER A 52 -6.25 1.49 4.55
CA SER A 52 -7.51 1.57 5.31
C SER A 52 -7.67 2.94 5.93
N GLY A 53 -8.71 3.68 5.52
CA GLY A 53 -9.09 4.93 6.18
C GLY A 53 -9.63 4.76 7.61
N ILE A 54 -9.92 3.52 8.04
CA ILE A 54 -10.40 3.21 9.38
C ILE A 54 -9.24 3.08 10.36
N SER A 55 -8.28 2.19 10.06
CA SER A 55 -7.08 2.02 10.91
C SER A 55 -6.01 3.07 10.63
N ARG A 56 -6.12 3.79 9.52
CA ARG A 56 -5.12 4.75 9.01
C ARG A 56 -3.78 4.08 8.71
N THR A 57 -3.82 2.79 8.36
CA THR A 57 -2.66 1.98 8.02
C THR A 57 -2.92 1.17 6.75
N PRO A 58 -1.87 0.66 6.10
CA PRO A 58 -2.02 -0.30 5.01
C PRO A 58 -2.78 -1.56 5.44
N LEU A 59 -3.70 -2.03 4.60
CA LEU A 59 -4.20 -3.40 4.60
C LEU A 59 -3.15 -4.35 4.00
N TRP A 60 -2.49 -3.91 2.92
CA TRP A 60 -1.31 -4.55 2.34
C TRP A 60 -0.48 -3.54 1.54
N SER A 61 0.74 -3.94 1.18
CA SER A 61 1.56 -3.31 0.16
C SER A 61 2.02 -4.36 -0.84
N ALA A 62 2.30 -3.94 -2.07
CA ALA A 62 2.83 -4.78 -3.13
C ALA A 62 3.97 -4.05 -3.85
N GLU A 63 5.05 -4.76 -4.16
CA GLU A 63 6.20 -4.24 -4.88
C GLU A 63 6.76 -5.33 -5.80
N HIS A 64 7.30 -4.90 -6.94
CA HIS A 64 7.99 -5.79 -7.87
C HIS A 64 9.49 -5.50 -7.84
N LEU A 65 10.22 -6.33 -7.10
CA LEU A 65 11.67 -6.19 -6.94
C LEU A 65 12.41 -6.87 -8.10
N THR A 66 13.30 -6.10 -8.73
CA THR A 66 14.26 -6.62 -9.72
C THR A 66 15.68 -6.48 -9.20
N ARG A 67 16.61 -7.30 -9.70
CA ARG A 67 18.03 -7.19 -9.33
C ARG A 67 18.53 -5.77 -9.57
N GLU A 68 18.18 -5.19 -10.72
CA GLU A 68 18.59 -3.87 -11.15
C GLU A 68 18.07 -2.80 -10.18
N SER A 69 16.78 -2.85 -9.80
CA SER A 69 16.20 -1.90 -8.85
C SER A 69 16.89 -1.91 -7.47
N ILE A 70 17.26 -3.09 -6.98
CA ILE A 70 17.97 -3.25 -5.70
C ILE A 70 19.41 -2.73 -5.81
N LEU A 71 20.08 -2.94 -6.94
CA LEU A 71 21.42 -2.38 -7.15
C LEU A 71 21.38 -0.84 -7.17
N ASP A 72 20.41 -0.24 -7.85
CA ASP A 72 20.22 1.21 -7.86
C ASP A 72 19.92 1.76 -6.46
N ALA A 73 19.05 1.08 -5.70
CA ALA A 73 18.69 1.49 -4.35
C ALA A 73 19.88 1.51 -3.37
N ARG A 74 20.86 0.59 -3.55
CA ARG A 74 22.10 0.52 -2.74
C ARG A 74 23.04 1.71 -2.95
N GLU A 75 23.03 2.31 -4.14
CA GLU A 75 23.89 3.45 -4.45
C GLU A 75 23.34 4.76 -3.86
N LEU A 76 22.03 4.86 -3.66
CA LEU A 76 21.39 6.04 -3.09
C LEU A 76 21.76 6.26 -1.61
N LYS A 77 22.32 7.44 -1.32
CA LYS A 77 22.67 7.87 0.05
C LYS A 77 21.57 8.70 0.70
N GLY A 78 21.47 8.56 2.03
CA GLY A 78 20.54 9.29 2.88
C GLY A 78 19.13 8.69 2.94
N ARG A 79 18.29 9.30 3.78
CA ARG A 79 16.88 8.94 4.00
C ARG A 79 15.96 10.12 3.70
N ALA A 80 14.71 9.84 3.36
CA ALA A 80 13.68 10.87 3.33
C ALA A 80 13.12 11.12 4.75
N ALA A 81 12.23 12.10 4.85
CA ALA A 81 11.51 12.41 6.08
C ALA A 81 10.07 11.91 5.96
N PHE A 82 9.57 11.27 7.03
CA PHE A 82 8.18 10.85 7.11
C PHE A 82 7.22 12.03 6.96
N HIS A 83 6.11 11.80 6.27
CA HIS A 83 5.04 12.79 6.12
C HIS A 83 3.66 12.13 6.13
N PRO A 84 2.59 12.90 6.42
CA PRO A 84 1.24 12.45 6.12
C PRO A 84 1.04 12.34 4.62
N GLU A 85 0.25 11.35 4.17
CA GLU A 85 -0.11 11.22 2.76
C GLU A 85 -1.08 12.35 2.35
N GLY A 86 -0.70 13.12 1.34
CA GLY A 86 -1.43 14.30 0.87
C GLY A 86 -2.69 13.95 0.09
N GLU A 87 -2.72 12.79 -0.57
CA GLU A 87 -3.88 12.34 -1.36
C GLU A 87 -5.04 11.81 -0.50
N LEU A 88 -4.79 11.54 0.78
CA LEU A 88 -5.78 11.02 1.71
C LEU A 88 -6.48 12.13 2.51
N PRO A 89 -7.79 12.01 2.79
CA PRO A 89 -8.47 12.87 3.75
C PRO A 89 -7.78 12.87 5.12
N SER A 90 -7.70 14.02 5.78
CA SER A 90 -7.01 14.16 7.08
C SER A 90 -7.57 13.26 8.18
N ASN A 91 -8.87 12.93 8.13
CA ASN A 91 -9.51 12.02 9.08
C ASN A 91 -9.27 10.53 8.76
N GLU A 92 -8.73 10.21 7.58
CA GLU A 92 -8.47 8.85 7.08
C GLU A 92 -6.96 8.54 6.97
N ARG A 93 -6.05 9.47 7.27
CA ARG A 93 -4.60 9.24 7.24
C ARG A 93 -3.96 9.32 8.63
N ALA A 94 -2.80 8.70 8.78
CA ALA A 94 -2.00 8.86 9.98
C ALA A 94 -1.22 10.18 9.95
N GLU A 95 -1.07 10.79 11.11
CA GLU A 95 -0.27 12.00 11.31
C GLU A 95 1.02 11.65 12.09
N LEU A 96 2.06 12.49 11.96
CA LEU A 96 3.33 12.25 12.67
C LEU A 96 3.15 12.21 14.19
N SER A 97 2.16 12.95 14.71
CA SER A 97 1.80 12.97 16.13
C SER A 97 1.24 11.65 16.63
N ASP A 98 0.65 10.82 15.76
CA ASP A 98 0.05 9.54 16.16
C ASP A 98 1.14 8.54 16.61
N TYR A 99 2.36 8.68 16.08
CA TYR A 99 3.51 7.86 16.44
C TYR A 99 4.44 8.55 17.44
N ALA A 100 4.41 9.87 17.55
CA ALA A 100 5.31 10.59 18.45
C ALA A 100 5.05 10.24 19.92
N ARG A 101 6.04 9.60 20.57
CA ARG A 101 5.96 9.14 21.98
C ARG A 101 4.89 8.07 22.24
N SER A 102 4.45 7.35 21.22
CA SER A 102 3.46 6.26 21.37
C SER A 102 4.07 4.96 21.90
N GLY A 103 5.40 4.80 21.80
CA GLY A 103 6.10 3.54 22.04
C GLY A 103 6.22 2.66 20.79
N PHE A 104 5.73 3.13 19.63
CA PHE A 104 5.84 2.44 18.34
C PHE A 104 6.68 3.23 17.33
N ASP A 105 7.40 2.49 16.48
CA ASP A 105 8.12 3.06 15.34
C ASP A 105 7.19 3.28 14.13
N ARG A 106 7.61 4.16 13.21
CA ARG A 106 7.01 4.30 11.88
C ARG A 106 7.65 3.29 10.92
N GLY A 107 7.19 2.03 11.01
CA GLY A 107 7.67 0.93 10.18
C GLY A 107 7.23 1.08 8.73
N HIS A 108 8.15 0.83 7.79
CA HIS A 108 7.83 0.80 6.36
C HIS A 108 7.17 -0.53 5.99
N MET A 109 6.18 -0.48 5.10
CA MET A 109 5.64 -1.68 4.44
C MET A 109 6.36 -1.97 3.11
N ALA A 110 6.66 -0.93 2.33
CA ALA A 110 7.60 -0.96 1.21
C ALA A 110 8.93 -0.34 1.68
N PRO A 111 10.00 -1.12 1.89
CA PRO A 111 11.23 -0.64 2.51
C PRO A 111 11.96 0.44 1.68
N SER A 112 12.50 1.45 2.35
CA SER A 112 13.35 2.47 1.71
C SER A 112 14.56 1.92 0.94
N ALA A 113 15.03 0.72 1.32
CA ALA A 113 16.16 0.04 0.69
C ALA A 113 15.81 -0.66 -0.63
N ASP A 114 14.51 -0.73 -0.97
CA ASP A 114 14.02 -1.30 -2.22
C ASP A 114 13.70 -0.22 -3.27
N MET A 115 13.75 1.06 -2.88
CA MET A 115 13.42 2.19 -3.74
C MET A 115 14.63 2.61 -4.60
N PRO A 116 14.55 2.51 -5.94
CA PRO A 116 15.71 2.65 -6.84
C PRO A 116 16.10 4.11 -7.12
N ASN A 117 15.23 5.07 -6.82
CA ASN A 117 15.49 6.49 -7.05
C ASN A 117 14.99 7.35 -5.87
N ARG A 118 15.32 8.65 -5.89
CA ARG A 118 14.94 9.58 -4.80
C ARG A 118 13.43 9.82 -4.71
N SER A 119 12.71 9.78 -5.84
CA SER A 119 11.25 9.98 -5.87
C SER A 119 10.56 8.82 -5.16
N ALA A 120 10.83 7.60 -5.59
CA ALA A 120 10.34 6.37 -4.96
C ALA A 120 10.68 6.31 -3.46
N ARG A 121 11.92 6.70 -3.10
CA ARG A 121 12.35 6.76 -1.69
C ARG A 121 11.60 7.83 -0.89
N GLN A 122 11.17 8.92 -1.52
CA GLN A 122 10.40 9.93 -0.81
C GLN A 122 8.97 9.43 -0.57
N GLN A 123 8.36 8.83 -1.59
CA GLN A 123 7.01 8.23 -1.54
C GLN A 123 6.85 7.14 -0.47
N CYS A 124 7.92 6.39 -0.14
CA CYS A 124 7.83 5.31 0.85
C CYS A 124 7.96 5.76 2.33
N PHE A 125 8.11 7.07 2.61
CA PHE A 125 8.20 7.66 3.95
C PHE A 125 6.94 8.44 4.32
#